data_AF-A0A3E1DZZ0-F1
#
_entry.id   AF-A0A3E1DZZ0-F1
#
_cell.length_a   1.000
_cell.length_b   1.000
_cell.length_c   1.000
_cell.angle_alpha   90.00
_cell.angle_beta   90.00
_cell.angle_gamma   90.00
#
_symmetry.space_group_name_H-M   'P 1'
#
loop_
_entity.id
_entity.type
_entity.pdbx_description
1 polymer ?
#
loop_
_entity_poly.entity_id
_entity_poly.type
_entity_poly.pdbx_seq_one_letter_code
_entity_poly.pdbx_strand_id
1 'polypeptide(L)'
;MEAMTNPFPPTQKKPCFPVLAGLRGYLARYKRERELPVTYERLHDFQEAMPLTDAAGKPTLWDSVIYRADEMAALYEDLKRVYALLKVDGDHSIMEHVYVDRVDFCSFGNSTPFRIRVVNAYNDNQDYFYVKKADASRVYGLELEHLLSPNRLNFLTAGKTLVEEHIAGIPG
;
A
#
# COMPACT_ATOMS: atom_id res chain seq x y z
N MET A 1 7.94 6.35 42.34
CA MET A 1 7.56 6.35 40.91
C MET A 1 8.18 5.10 40.31
N GLU A 2 7.49 3.97 40.43
CA GLU A 2 7.95 2.70 39.86
C GLU A 2 7.58 2.67 38.38
N ALA A 3 8.60 2.53 37.53
CA ALA A 3 8.38 2.23 36.13
C ALA A 3 7.79 0.82 36.03
N MET A 4 6.54 0.71 35.55
CA MET A 4 5.96 -0.57 35.18
C MET A 4 6.78 -1.16 34.04
N THR A 5 7.71 -2.05 34.36
CA THR A 5 8.43 -2.87 33.37
C THR A 5 7.41 -3.79 32.71
N ASN A 6 7.15 -3.55 31.43
CA ASN A 6 6.26 -4.39 30.63
C ASN A 6 6.74 -5.86 30.70
N PRO A 7 5.94 -6.80 31.22
CA PRO A 7 6.38 -8.17 31.49
C PRO A 7 6.57 -9.02 30.22
N PHE A 8 6.23 -8.49 29.04
CA PHE A 8 6.38 -9.19 27.78
C PHE A 8 7.60 -8.69 27.01
N PRO A 9 8.45 -9.58 26.47
CA PRO A 9 9.49 -9.19 25.55
C PRO A 9 8.85 -8.49 24.34
N PRO A 10 9.52 -7.46 23.78
CA PRO A 10 8.99 -6.76 22.61
C PRO A 10 8.74 -7.77 21.48
N THR A 11 7.54 -7.72 20.90
CA THR A 11 7.16 -8.57 19.76
C THR A 11 8.21 -8.43 18.67
N GLN A 12 8.87 -9.55 18.33
CA GLN A 12 9.89 -9.53 17.30
C GLN A 12 9.24 -9.22 15.95
N LYS A 13 9.86 -8.30 15.19
CA LYS A 13 9.43 -8.02 13.82
C LYS A 13 9.54 -9.30 13.01
N LYS A 14 8.50 -9.59 12.24
CA LYS A 14 8.49 -10.74 11.34
C LYS A 14 9.62 -10.60 10.31
N PRO A 15 10.42 -11.64 10.04
CA PRO A 15 11.42 -11.58 8.98
C PRO A 15 10.76 -11.41 7.61
N CYS A 16 11.37 -10.60 6.75
CA CYS A 16 10.91 -10.39 5.38
C CYS A 16 11.44 -11.53 4.49
N PHE A 17 10.54 -12.34 3.92
CA PHE A 17 10.93 -13.46 3.07
C PHE A 17 10.93 -13.05 1.60
N PRO A 18 12.00 -13.33 0.82
CA PRO A 18 12.07 -12.94 -0.57
C PRO A 18 11.06 -13.73 -1.42
N VAL A 19 10.45 -13.04 -2.40
CA VAL A 19 9.67 -13.70 -3.46
C VAL A 19 10.62 -14.38 -4.44
N LEU A 20 10.77 -15.70 -4.27
CA LEU A 20 11.65 -16.55 -5.09
C LEU A 20 11.07 -16.80 -6.49
N ALA A 21 11.93 -17.27 -7.41
CA ALA A 21 11.59 -17.46 -8.82
C ALA A 21 10.37 -18.36 -9.05
N GLY A 22 10.18 -19.42 -8.26
CA GLY A 22 9.02 -20.31 -8.38
C GLY A 22 7.70 -19.59 -8.09
N LEU A 23 7.64 -18.83 -6.99
CA LEU A 23 6.46 -18.01 -6.66
C LEU A 23 6.26 -16.90 -7.70
N ARG A 24 7.34 -16.25 -8.14
CA ARG A 24 7.27 -15.21 -9.17
C ARG A 24 6.70 -15.74 -10.49
N GLY A 25 7.11 -16.94 -10.92
CA GLY A 25 6.57 -17.61 -12.10
C GLY A 25 5.07 -17.93 -11.96
N TYR A 26 4.63 -18.34 -10.78
CA TYR A 26 3.21 -18.48 -10.46
C TYR A 26 2.47 -17.14 -10.58
N LEU A 27 2.96 -16.08 -9.93
CA LEU A 27 2.32 -14.76 -9.97
C LEU A 27 2.22 -14.22 -11.39
N ALA A 28 3.27 -14.36 -12.20
CA ALA A 28 3.25 -13.98 -13.61
C ALA A 28 2.20 -14.76 -14.41
N ARG A 29 2.12 -16.09 -14.21
CA ARG A 29 1.13 -16.95 -14.86
C ARG A 29 -0.32 -16.51 -14.57
N TYR A 30 -0.59 -16.03 -13.37
CA TYR A 30 -1.91 -15.55 -12.95
C TYR A 30 -2.09 -14.03 -13.08
N LYS A 31 -1.20 -13.36 -13.85
CA LYS A 31 -1.23 -11.91 -14.12
C LYS A 31 -1.16 -11.02 -12.87
N ARG A 32 -0.50 -11.50 -11.81
CA ARG A 32 -0.24 -10.79 -10.55
C ARG A 32 1.18 -10.25 -10.42
N GLU A 33 2.10 -10.68 -11.28
CA GLU A 33 3.37 -9.97 -11.49
C GLU A 33 3.20 -9.08 -12.73
N ARG A 34 3.39 -7.77 -12.58
CA ARG A 34 3.27 -6.78 -13.67
C ARG A 34 4.36 -5.73 -13.54
N GLU A 35 4.65 -5.03 -14.63
CA GLU A 35 5.41 -3.79 -14.55
C GLU A 35 4.55 -2.71 -13.86
N LEU A 36 5.15 -2.00 -12.90
CA LEU A 36 4.51 -0.93 -12.17
C LEU A 36 5.31 0.36 -12.35
N PRO A 37 4.65 1.52 -12.56
CA PRO A 37 5.34 2.80 -12.73
C PRO A 37 5.90 3.37 -11.41
N VAL A 38 5.49 2.80 -10.27
CA VAL A 38 5.98 3.18 -8.94
C VAL A 38 6.51 1.95 -8.21
N THR A 39 7.69 2.09 -7.62
CA THR A 39 8.29 1.09 -6.74
C THR A 39 8.14 1.50 -5.28
N TYR A 40 8.22 0.53 -4.37
CA TYR A 40 8.28 0.79 -2.94
C TYR A 40 9.44 1.72 -2.57
N GLU A 41 10.60 1.52 -3.19
CA GLU A 41 11.79 2.32 -2.95
C GLU A 41 11.60 3.78 -3.36
N ARG A 42 10.95 4.07 -4.50
CA ARG A 42 10.68 5.45 -4.95
C ARG A 42 9.81 6.23 -3.96
N LEU A 43 8.87 5.55 -3.29
CA LEU A 43 8.01 6.21 -2.30
C LEU A 43 8.76 6.63 -1.02
N HIS A 44 9.95 6.08 -0.75
CA HIS A 44 10.77 6.49 0.39
C HIS A 44 11.51 7.81 0.19
N ASP A 45 11.57 8.35 -1.04
CA ASP A 45 12.27 9.60 -1.35
C ASP A 45 11.45 10.87 -1.00
N PHE A 46 10.62 10.80 0.06
CA PHE A 46 9.88 11.97 0.56
C PHE A 46 10.81 12.93 1.33
N GLN A 47 10.49 14.23 1.32
CA GLN A 47 11.27 15.26 2.01
C GLN A 47 10.77 15.54 3.42
N GLU A 48 9.46 15.50 3.60
CA GLU A 48 8.81 15.85 4.87
C GLU A 48 7.76 14.81 5.23
N ALA A 49 7.53 14.64 6.53
CA ALA A 49 6.50 13.79 7.08
C ALA A 49 5.81 14.53 8.22
N MET A 50 4.49 14.51 8.23
CA MET A 50 3.65 15.18 9.22
C MET A 50 2.69 14.18 9.87
N PRO A 51 2.59 14.11 11.21
CA PRO A 51 1.67 13.20 11.88
C PRO A 51 0.23 13.42 11.41
N LEU A 52 -0.42 12.35 10.93
CA LEU A 52 -1.82 12.41 10.57
C LEU A 52 -2.66 12.28 11.85
N THR A 53 -3.55 13.24 12.08
CA THR A 53 -4.49 13.21 13.20
C THR A 53 -5.87 12.71 12.76
N ASP A 54 -6.58 12.03 13.65
CA ASP A 54 -7.99 11.68 13.45
C ASP A 54 -8.92 12.89 13.63
N ALA A 55 -10.23 12.68 13.47
CA ALA A 55 -11.24 13.73 13.61
C ALA A 55 -11.32 14.35 15.02
N ALA A 56 -10.79 13.67 16.04
CA ALA A 56 -10.70 14.18 17.41
C ALA A 56 -9.37 14.89 17.69
N GLY A 57 -8.52 15.06 16.67
CA GLY A 57 -7.19 15.67 16.79
C GLY A 57 -6.15 14.76 17.43
N LYS A 58 -6.44 13.47 17.61
CA LYS A 58 -5.49 12.52 18.19
C LYS A 58 -4.55 12.00 17.10
N PRO A 59 -3.23 11.90 17.37
CA PRO A 59 -2.29 11.29 16.42
C PRO A 59 -2.69 9.86 16.06
N THR A 60 -2.66 9.55 14.76
CA THR A 60 -2.76 8.19 14.24
C THR A 60 -1.37 7.53 14.18
N LEU A 61 -1.29 6.30 13.63
CA LEU A 61 -0.01 5.61 13.36
C LEU A 61 0.55 5.93 11.97
N TRP A 62 -0.05 6.88 11.27
CA TRP A 62 0.28 7.28 9.92
C TRP A 62 0.87 8.69 9.93
N ASP A 63 1.90 8.89 9.14
CA ASP A 63 2.47 10.21 8.84
C ASP A 63 2.19 10.53 7.37
N SER A 64 1.56 11.66 7.09
CA SER A 64 1.39 12.12 5.71
C SER A 64 2.73 12.63 5.18
N VAL A 65 3.15 12.12 4.03
CA VAL A 65 4.47 12.43 3.45
C VAL A 65 4.36 13.40 2.28
N ILE A 66 5.36 14.27 2.14
CA ILE A 66 5.44 15.28 1.09
C ILE A 66 6.71 15.04 0.28
N TYR A 67 6.53 15.00 -1.03
CA TYR A 67 7.61 14.83 -2.01
C TYR A 67 8.06 16.19 -2.54
N ARG A 68 9.19 16.20 -3.25
CA ARG A 68 9.70 17.39 -3.91
C ARG A 68 8.68 17.92 -4.91
N ALA A 69 8.50 19.24 -4.98
CA ALA A 69 7.53 19.87 -5.90
C ALA A 69 7.74 19.49 -7.38
N ASP A 70 9.00 19.26 -7.78
CA ASP A 70 9.37 18.86 -9.15
C ASP A 70 9.09 17.38 -9.47
N GLU A 71 8.90 16.52 -8.47
CA GLU A 71 8.59 15.10 -8.65
C GLU A 71 7.12 14.76 -8.33
N MET A 72 6.51 15.46 -7.38
CA MET A 72 5.22 15.12 -6.78
C MET A 72 4.13 14.90 -7.83
N ALA A 73 4.02 15.79 -8.83
CA ALA A 73 3.02 15.67 -9.90
C ALA A 73 3.21 14.39 -10.72
N ALA A 74 4.44 14.08 -11.12
CA ALA A 74 4.75 12.88 -11.88
C ALA A 74 4.51 11.60 -11.05
N LEU A 75 4.90 11.61 -9.78
CA LEU A 75 4.66 10.49 -8.87
C LEU A 75 3.16 10.24 -8.67
N TYR A 76 2.36 11.28 -8.49
CA TYR A 76 0.92 11.14 -8.26
C TYR A 76 0.20 10.62 -9.51
N GLU A 77 0.61 11.03 -10.70
CA GLU A 77 0.13 10.45 -11.96
C GLU A 77 0.51 8.97 -12.09
N ASP A 78 1.73 8.59 -11.71
CA ASP A 78 2.13 7.18 -11.72
C ASP A 78 1.39 6.35 -10.67
N LEU A 79 1.11 6.90 -9.49
CA LEU A 79 0.28 6.25 -8.46
C LEU A 79 -1.17 6.06 -8.93
N LYS A 80 -1.72 7.04 -9.66
CA LYS A 80 -3.03 6.94 -10.30
C LYS A 80 -3.07 5.81 -11.34
N ARG A 81 -1.99 5.64 -12.12
CA ARG A 81 -1.85 4.49 -13.05
C ARG A 81 -1.77 3.16 -12.29
N VAL A 82 -1.06 3.10 -11.16
CA VAL A 82 -1.04 1.90 -10.29
C VAL A 82 -2.45 1.55 -9.82
N TYR A 83 -3.23 2.53 -9.38
CA TYR A 83 -4.62 2.33 -8.96
C TYR A 83 -5.49 1.76 -10.09
N ALA A 84 -5.35 2.28 -11.31
CA ALA A 84 -6.07 1.77 -12.48
C ALA A 84 -5.72 0.32 -12.82
N LEU A 85 -4.42 -0.03 -12.74
CA LEU A 85 -3.95 -1.41 -12.91
C LEU A 85 -4.53 -2.36 -11.85
N LEU A 86 -4.72 -1.86 -10.62
CA LEU A 86 -5.20 -2.64 -9.49
C LEU A 86 -6.71 -2.93 -9.55
N LYS A 87 -7.55 -1.95 -9.92
CA LYS A 87 -9.00 -2.05 -9.75
C LYS A 87 -9.71 -2.94 -10.77
N VAL A 88 -9.37 -2.85 -12.06
CA VAL A 88 -9.97 -3.68 -13.11
C VAL A 88 -9.04 -3.66 -14.31
N ASP A 89 -8.10 -4.60 -14.45
CA ASP A 89 -7.33 -4.90 -15.68
C ASP A 89 -6.98 -3.73 -16.67
N GLY A 90 -6.85 -2.49 -16.19
CA GLY A 90 -6.70 -1.30 -17.03
C GLY A 90 -7.98 -0.66 -17.62
N ASP A 91 -9.16 -0.72 -16.97
CA ASP A 91 -10.30 0.11 -17.40
C ASP A 91 -9.99 1.59 -17.18
N HIS A 92 -9.51 2.21 -18.26
CA HIS A 92 -9.07 3.59 -18.30
C HIS A 92 -10.19 4.60 -18.04
N SER A 93 -11.47 4.20 -18.12
CA SER A 93 -12.59 5.09 -17.79
C SER A 93 -12.58 5.52 -16.31
N ILE A 94 -12.01 4.69 -15.42
CA ILE A 94 -11.84 5.02 -14.00
C ILE A 94 -10.81 6.15 -13.82
N MET A 95 -9.81 6.25 -14.71
CA MET A 95 -8.74 7.23 -14.56
C MET A 95 -9.19 8.68 -14.77
N GLU A 96 -10.23 8.94 -15.55
CA GLU A 96 -10.61 10.33 -15.85
C GLU A 96 -11.11 11.09 -14.62
N HIS A 97 -11.58 10.37 -13.60
CA HIS A 97 -12.32 10.98 -12.49
C HIS A 97 -11.74 10.68 -11.11
N VAL A 98 -10.54 10.11 -11.05
CA VAL A 98 -9.85 9.87 -9.78
C VAL A 98 -8.56 10.68 -9.69
N TYR A 99 -8.22 11.09 -8.48
CA TYR A 99 -6.94 11.71 -8.16
C TYR A 99 -6.36 11.15 -6.88
N VAL A 100 -5.04 11.19 -6.77
CA VAL A 100 -4.33 10.87 -5.53
C VAL A 100 -4.42 12.10 -4.62
N ASP A 101 -5.11 11.95 -3.51
CA ASP A 101 -5.29 13.01 -2.51
C ASP A 101 -4.07 13.09 -1.60
N ARG A 102 -3.58 11.94 -1.15
CA ARG A 102 -2.49 11.88 -0.16
C ARG A 102 -1.75 10.56 -0.15
N VAL A 103 -0.47 10.60 0.23
CA VAL A 103 0.34 9.44 0.57
C VAL A 103 0.66 9.50 2.07
N ASP A 104 0.36 8.41 2.76
CA ASP A 104 0.63 8.22 4.18
C ASP A 104 1.67 7.11 4.36
N PHE A 105 2.64 7.30 5.26
CA PHE A 105 3.68 6.33 5.60
C PHE A 105 3.49 5.85 7.04
N CYS A 106 3.68 4.55 7.27
CA CYS A 106 3.66 3.99 8.61
C CYS A 106 5.05 3.46 9.00
N SER A 107 5.68 4.11 9.97
CA SER A 107 7.04 3.76 10.44
C SER A 107 7.07 2.56 11.40
N PHE A 108 5.92 2.20 11.99
CA PHE A 108 5.83 1.17 13.04
C PHE A 108 5.48 -0.23 12.53
N GLY A 109 4.93 -0.36 11.31
CA GLY A 109 4.51 -1.64 10.74
C GLY A 109 5.67 -2.55 10.32
N ASN A 110 5.46 -3.88 10.33
CA ASN A 110 6.46 -4.88 9.92
C ASN A 110 7.02 -4.63 8.50
N SER A 111 6.17 -4.16 7.58
CA SER A 111 6.54 -3.86 6.19
C SER A 111 6.72 -2.36 5.91
N THR A 112 6.62 -1.51 6.95
CA THR A 112 6.63 -0.04 6.84
C THR A 112 5.85 0.46 5.61
N PRO A 113 4.53 0.18 5.57
CA PRO A 113 3.73 0.36 4.36
C PRO A 113 3.51 1.84 4.03
N PHE A 114 3.30 2.13 2.75
CA PHE A 114 2.64 3.34 2.30
C PHE A 114 1.16 3.05 2.07
N ARG A 115 0.30 3.98 2.46
CA ARG A 115 -1.13 4.00 2.15
C ARG A 115 -1.41 5.18 1.24
N ILE A 116 -2.01 4.90 0.09
CA ILE A 116 -2.33 5.91 -0.91
C ILE A 116 -3.83 6.11 -0.87
N ARG A 117 -4.24 7.35 -0.60
CA ARG A 117 -5.64 7.77 -0.59
C ARG A 117 -6.00 8.28 -1.97
N VAL A 118 -6.98 7.65 -2.60
CA VAL A 118 -7.52 8.01 -3.91
C VAL A 118 -8.94 8.50 -3.72
N VAL A 119 -9.28 9.62 -4.36
CA VAL A 119 -10.61 10.21 -4.28
C VAL A 119 -11.23 10.26 -5.67
N ASN A 120 -12.50 9.89 -5.76
CA ASN A 120 -13.30 10.07 -6.97
C ASN A 120 -13.93 11.47 -6.98
N ALA A 121 -13.58 12.26 -7.99
CA ALA A 121 -14.00 13.66 -8.13
C ALA A 121 -15.52 13.84 -8.36
N TYR A 122 -16.26 12.81 -8.77
CA TYR A 122 -17.70 12.93 -9.01
C TYR A 122 -18.58 12.70 -7.78
N ASN A 123 -18.20 11.77 -6.91
CA ASN A 123 -19.02 11.36 -5.78
C ASN A 123 -18.31 11.46 -4.42
N ASP A 124 -17.07 11.96 -4.42
CA ASP A 124 -16.21 12.12 -3.23
C ASP A 124 -15.94 10.80 -2.48
N ASN A 125 -16.16 9.66 -3.14
CA ASN A 125 -15.84 8.36 -2.57
C ASN A 125 -14.32 8.23 -2.43
N GLN A 126 -13.92 7.78 -1.26
CA GLN A 126 -12.52 7.58 -0.89
C GLN A 126 -12.18 6.10 -0.97
N ASP A 127 -11.04 5.82 -1.58
CA ASP A 127 -10.50 4.49 -1.73
C ASP A 127 -9.04 4.49 -1.31
N TYR A 128 -8.53 3.31 -0.97
CA TYR A 128 -7.17 3.16 -0.49
C TYR A 128 -6.51 1.95 -1.14
N PHE A 129 -5.22 2.09 -1.40
CA PHE A 129 -4.37 0.93 -1.66
C PHE A 129 -3.05 1.10 -0.91
N TYR A 130 -2.36 0.00 -0.71
CA TYR A 130 -1.11 -0.02 0.03
C TYR A 130 0.04 -0.44 -0.87
N VAL A 131 1.17 0.24 -0.72
CA VAL A 131 2.44 -0.14 -1.33
C VAL A 131 3.37 -0.61 -0.23
N LYS A 132 3.87 -1.83 -0.37
CA LYS A 132 4.66 -2.54 0.63
C LYS A 132 5.90 -3.12 -0.02
N LYS A 133 6.92 -3.40 0.80
CA LYS A 133 7.98 -4.31 0.38
C LYS A 133 7.39 -5.69 0.13
N ALA A 134 7.73 -6.28 -1.01
CA ALA A 134 7.30 -7.61 -1.38
C ALA A 134 7.88 -8.64 -0.41
N ASP A 135 6.98 -9.36 0.25
CA ASP A 135 7.27 -10.43 1.20
C ASP A 135 6.45 -11.66 0.80
N ALA A 136 7.14 -12.77 0.53
CA ALA A 136 6.51 -13.99 0.06
C ALA A 136 5.39 -14.46 1.00
N SER A 137 5.58 -14.27 2.30
CA SER A 137 4.58 -14.72 3.28
C SER A 137 3.32 -13.84 3.30
N ARG A 138 3.40 -12.55 2.97
CA ARG A 138 2.18 -11.74 2.70
C ARG A 138 1.55 -12.14 1.37
N VAL A 139 2.35 -12.37 0.33
CA VAL A 139 1.84 -12.82 -0.98
C VAL A 139 1.06 -14.13 -0.85
N TYR A 140 1.59 -15.13 -0.15
CA TYR A 140 0.85 -16.37 0.10
C TYR A 140 -0.45 -16.14 0.90
N GLY A 141 -0.43 -15.22 1.86
CA GLY A 141 -1.64 -14.83 2.60
C GLY A 141 -2.70 -14.21 1.68
N LEU A 142 -2.29 -13.28 0.82
CA LEU A 142 -3.17 -12.64 -0.17
C LEU A 142 -3.75 -13.64 -1.17
N GLU A 143 -2.94 -14.61 -1.61
CA GLU A 143 -3.41 -15.71 -2.47
C GLU A 143 -4.47 -16.56 -1.78
N LEU A 144 -4.22 -16.93 -0.53
CA LEU A 144 -5.16 -17.72 0.25
C LEU A 144 -6.47 -16.96 0.50
N GLU A 145 -6.37 -15.68 0.86
CA GLU A 145 -7.52 -14.77 1.00
C GLU A 145 -8.30 -14.70 -0.32
N HIS A 146 -7.62 -14.50 -1.46
CA HIS A 146 -8.26 -14.44 -2.77
C HIS A 146 -8.99 -15.74 -3.16
N LEU A 147 -8.47 -16.90 -2.75
CA LEU A 147 -9.07 -18.20 -3.06
C LEU A 147 -10.24 -18.57 -2.14
N LEU A 148 -10.20 -18.15 -0.88
CA LEU A 148 -11.16 -18.58 0.14
C LEU A 148 -12.23 -17.53 0.47
N SER A 149 -11.94 -16.25 0.24
CA SER A 149 -12.87 -15.16 0.53
C SER A 149 -13.95 -15.04 -0.55
N PRO A 150 -15.21 -14.75 -0.19
CA PRO A 150 -16.23 -14.38 -1.16
C PRO A 150 -15.94 -13.03 -1.84
N ASN A 151 -15.18 -12.16 -1.16
CA ASN A 151 -14.73 -10.89 -1.72
C ASN A 151 -13.40 -11.09 -2.42
N ARG A 152 -13.36 -10.77 -3.71
CA ARG A 152 -12.12 -10.77 -4.49
C ARG A 152 -11.22 -9.65 -3.99
N LEU A 153 -10.01 -10.01 -3.59
CA LEU A 153 -8.95 -9.08 -3.25
C LEU A 153 -8.02 -8.92 -4.45
N ASN A 154 -7.78 -7.67 -4.87
CA ASN A 154 -6.80 -7.38 -5.91
C ASN A 154 -5.45 -7.01 -5.31
N PHE A 155 -4.39 -7.58 -5.88
CA PHE A 155 -3.03 -7.22 -5.56
C PHE A 155 -2.11 -7.46 -6.75
N LEU A 156 -1.01 -6.72 -6.79
CA LEU A 156 0.02 -6.77 -7.82
C LEU A 156 1.39 -6.83 -7.17
N THR A 157 2.33 -7.43 -7.88
CA THR A 157 3.74 -7.55 -7.49
C THR A 157 4.63 -7.08 -8.64
N ALA A 158 5.72 -6.41 -8.31
CA ALA A 158 6.75 -6.01 -9.27
C ALA A 158 8.11 -5.95 -8.57
N GLY A 159 9.00 -6.89 -8.87
CA GLY A 159 10.33 -6.88 -8.26
C GLY A 159 10.29 -7.04 -6.73
N LYS A 160 10.56 -5.95 -6.01
CA LYS A 160 10.51 -5.82 -4.53
C LYS A 160 9.27 -5.07 -4.04
N THR A 161 8.33 -4.76 -4.92
CA THR A 161 7.12 -3.99 -4.62
C THR A 161 5.91 -4.91 -4.60
N LEU A 162 5.07 -4.75 -3.58
CA LEU A 162 3.74 -5.34 -3.47
C LEU A 162 2.73 -4.19 -3.37
N VAL A 163 1.70 -4.24 -4.20
CA VAL A 163 0.57 -3.32 -4.18
C VAL A 163 -0.67 -4.14 -3.82
N GLU A 164 -1.38 -3.77 -2.77
CA GLU A 164 -2.61 -4.46 -2.37
C GLU A 164 -3.75 -3.48 -2.16
N GLU A 165 -4.95 -3.90 -2.58
CA GLU A 165 -6.19 -3.15 -2.37
C GLU A 165 -6.55 -3.11 -0.89
N HIS A 166 -7.16 -2.01 -0.46
CA HIS A 166 -7.77 -1.95 0.87
C HIS A 166 -9.04 -2.81 0.91
N ILE A 167 -9.15 -3.63 1.96
CA ILE A 167 -10.37 -4.39 2.20
C ILE A 167 -11.36 -3.49 2.93
N ALA A 168 -12.46 -3.15 2.25
CA ALA A 168 -13.54 -2.36 2.84
C ALA A 168 -14.05 -3.00 4.15
N GLY A 169 -14.22 -2.19 5.19
CA GLY A 169 -14.67 -2.63 6.51
C GLY A 169 -13.57 -3.11 7.46
N ILE A 170 -12.32 -3.22 7.01
CA ILE A 170 -11.16 -3.41 7.89
C ILE A 170 -10.50 -2.05 8.13
N PRO A 171 -10.45 -1.55 9.38
CA PRO A 171 -9.72 -0.33 9.67
C PRO A 171 -8.24 -0.49 9.29
N GLY A 172 -7.72 0.50 8.55
CA GLY A 172 -6.31 0.56 8.12
C GLY A 172 -5.49 1.55 8.93
#